data_AF-A0A2N5Y6A2-F1
#
_entry.id   AF-A0A2N5Y6A2-F1
#
_cell.length_a   1.000
_cell.length_b   1.000
_cell.length_c   1.000
_cell.angle_alpha   90.00
_cell.angle_beta   90.00
_cell.angle_gamma   90.00
#
_symmetry.space_group_name_H-M   'P 1'
#
loop_
_entity.id
_entity.type
_entity.pdbx_description
1 polymer ?
#
loop_
_entity_poly.entity_id
_entity_poly.type
_entity_poly.pdbx_seq_one_letter_code
_entity_poly.pdbx_strand_id
1 'polypeptide(L)'
;MMRFQFVSCLFACSLATFPLAHAAPEGSSGKAYPDGHGGEVFFPLGETSFADEVVSYTPGKPDGGEASSDPSVSLGIPDYVKNEDESYLTLGCGGELVVRFDDNKLIDVAGPDLYAFEVGPDVEATAMAVSENGEDWVRVGRISGGKAEVDIASYVSADDAFRFVKLVDLRQVCSTRTPGADIDAIGAMGSAAKIALDSAVLFDSGEYQLKQGGFEALDQVIAQIDEPRSSRLEVAGHTDSVGNAESNRDLSKNRARAVADYLKVNADFSEGAVTTRAYGENQPVASNDTEKGRSRNRRVELTVRMTPQVDGPGEPLVEILGIWHSRSNGIIELQRQGDQVTGHYTSSDGTLAGEFVEKDVFEGVWIKDNSRKACATQKQDSEHWGGMRLEFDSAQLDVFTGYWRYCDEEKDRGSWSEARRLL
;
A
#
# COMPACT_ATOMS: atom_id res chain seq x y z
N MET A 1 42.29 6.66 -77.42
CA MET A 1 41.38 7.43 -76.54
C MET A 1 40.24 6.51 -76.13
N MET A 2 40.31 5.94 -74.93
CA MET A 2 39.37 4.93 -74.45
C MET A 2 38.83 5.41 -73.10
N ARG A 3 37.50 5.53 -73.01
CA ARG A 3 36.76 6.03 -71.83
C ARG A 3 36.84 4.99 -70.70
N PHE A 4 37.25 5.41 -69.50
CA PHE A 4 37.06 4.66 -68.26
C PHE A 4 35.87 5.24 -67.50
N GLN A 5 34.94 4.37 -67.14
CA GLN A 5 33.71 4.66 -66.43
C GLN A 5 33.95 4.25 -64.96
N PHE A 6 34.06 5.22 -64.05
CA PHE A 6 34.13 4.97 -62.61
C PHE A 6 32.72 4.71 -62.08
N VAL A 7 32.48 3.51 -61.57
CA VAL A 7 31.29 3.17 -60.79
C VAL A 7 31.60 3.54 -59.33
N SER A 8 30.89 4.56 -58.83
CA SER A 8 30.93 4.96 -57.42
C SER A 8 29.94 4.09 -56.65
N CYS A 9 30.44 3.26 -55.73
CA CYS A 9 29.62 2.46 -54.82
C CYS A 9 29.53 3.21 -53.48
N LEU A 10 28.46 3.98 -53.30
CA LEU A 10 28.09 4.60 -52.03
C LEU A 10 27.51 3.53 -51.10
N PHE A 11 28.30 3.06 -50.13
CA PHE A 11 27.78 2.34 -48.97
C PHE A 11 27.12 3.35 -48.04
N ALA A 12 25.80 3.48 -48.14
CA ALA A 12 25.00 4.15 -47.12
C ALA A 12 24.91 3.21 -45.90
N CYS A 13 25.77 3.46 -44.91
CA CYS A 13 25.66 2.84 -43.60
C CYS A 13 24.49 3.52 -42.88
N SER A 14 23.32 2.88 -42.93
CA SER A 14 22.14 3.31 -42.17
C SER A 14 22.39 3.00 -40.70
N LEU A 15 22.87 4.00 -39.95
CA LEU A 15 22.85 3.99 -38.49
C LEU A 15 21.38 3.91 -38.06
N ALA A 16 20.93 2.71 -37.70
CA ALA A 16 19.69 2.53 -36.99
C ALA A 16 19.85 3.18 -35.61
N THR A 17 19.27 4.36 -35.44
CA THR A 17 19.06 4.96 -34.13
C THR A 17 18.12 4.04 -33.36
N PHE A 18 18.67 3.25 -32.44
CA PHE A 18 17.87 2.62 -31.40
C PHE A 18 17.22 3.73 -30.58
N PRO A 19 15.92 3.66 -30.27
CA PRO A 19 15.33 4.56 -29.30
C PRO A 19 16.07 4.31 -27.97
N LEU A 20 16.75 5.37 -27.50
CA LEU A 20 17.25 5.45 -26.14
C LEU A 20 16.12 5.05 -25.20
N ALA A 21 16.47 4.21 -24.23
CA ALA A 21 15.62 3.92 -23.08
C ALA A 21 14.97 5.21 -22.59
N HIS A 22 13.70 5.11 -22.20
CA HIS A 22 13.00 6.15 -21.43
C HIS A 22 13.98 6.69 -20.38
N ALA A 23 14.14 8.00 -20.31
CA ALA A 23 14.94 8.62 -19.26
C ALA A 23 14.41 8.09 -17.92
N ALA A 24 15.23 7.30 -17.24
CA ALA A 24 14.95 6.79 -15.90
C ALA A 24 14.93 8.00 -14.95
N PRO A 25 14.07 7.98 -13.92
CA PRO A 25 14.05 9.04 -12.91
C PRO A 25 15.45 9.18 -12.28
N GLU A 26 15.87 10.42 -12.03
CA GLU A 26 17.10 10.71 -11.29
C GLU A 26 17.04 9.96 -9.95
N GLY A 27 18.15 9.31 -9.56
CA GLY A 27 18.22 8.45 -8.37
C GLY A 27 17.57 9.14 -7.16
N SER A 28 16.60 8.46 -6.56
CA SER A 28 15.71 9.04 -5.57
C SER A 28 16.45 9.26 -4.25
N SER A 29 17.19 10.36 -4.14
CA SER A 29 17.64 10.80 -2.83
C SER A 29 16.40 11.11 -2.00
N GLY A 30 16.21 10.38 -0.90
CA GLY A 30 15.05 10.58 -0.03
C GLY A 30 14.82 12.07 0.28
N LYS A 31 13.56 12.48 0.31
CA LYS A 31 13.15 13.89 0.34
C LYS A 31 12.05 14.11 1.37
N ALA A 32 12.11 15.26 2.04
CA ALA A 32 11.06 15.70 2.94
C ALA A 32 10.03 16.54 2.17
N TYR A 33 8.76 16.37 2.53
CA TYR A 33 7.63 17.06 1.91
C TYR A 33 6.75 17.72 2.98
N PRO A 34 6.17 18.90 2.72
CA PRO A 34 5.26 19.56 3.65
C PRO A 34 4.04 18.69 3.95
N ASP A 35 3.65 18.60 5.22
CA ASP A 35 2.50 17.78 5.65
C ASP A 35 1.13 18.47 5.53
N GLY A 36 1.10 19.72 5.05
CA GLY A 36 -0.10 20.58 4.98
C GLY A 36 -0.50 21.25 6.31
N HIS A 37 0.14 20.89 7.43
CA HIS A 37 -0.12 21.36 8.79
C HIS A 37 1.02 22.16 9.42
N GLY A 38 2.12 22.36 8.69
CA GLY A 38 3.27 23.16 9.08
C GLY A 38 4.50 22.34 9.52
N GLY A 39 4.44 21.03 9.37
CA GLY A 39 5.56 20.10 9.49
C GLY A 39 6.01 19.55 8.13
N GLU A 40 6.88 18.55 8.18
CA GLU A 40 7.37 17.83 7.02
C GLU A 40 7.45 16.33 7.31
N VAL A 41 7.29 15.51 6.27
CA VAL A 41 7.39 14.04 6.32
C VAL A 41 8.46 13.59 5.33
N PHE A 42 9.35 12.71 5.78
CA PHE A 42 10.46 12.21 4.96
C PHE A 42 10.09 10.92 4.24
N PHE A 43 10.35 10.87 2.94
CA PHE A 43 10.12 9.71 2.09
C PHE A 43 11.44 9.17 1.55
N PRO A 44 11.82 7.91 1.87
CA PRO A 44 13.10 7.33 1.44
C PRO A 44 13.30 7.29 -0.08
N LEU A 45 12.23 7.08 -0.85
CA LEU A 45 12.27 7.06 -2.32
C LEU A 45 11.86 8.40 -2.95
N GLY A 46 11.80 9.49 -2.17
CA GLY A 46 11.45 10.81 -2.68
C GLY A 46 10.16 10.80 -3.50
N GLU A 47 10.22 11.34 -4.73
CA GLU A 47 9.04 11.52 -5.61
C GLU A 47 8.44 10.19 -6.07
N THR A 48 9.25 9.14 -6.18
CA THR A 48 8.83 7.77 -6.50
C THR A 48 8.06 7.12 -5.36
N SER A 49 7.90 7.77 -4.19
CA SER A 49 7.12 7.21 -3.09
C SER A 49 5.61 7.37 -3.25
N PHE A 50 5.15 8.20 -4.19
CA PHE A 50 3.77 8.64 -4.30
C PHE A 50 2.97 7.85 -5.33
N ALA A 51 1.64 7.85 -5.17
CA ALA A 51 0.76 7.12 -6.06
C ALA A 51 0.77 7.67 -7.51
N ASP A 52 0.69 6.77 -8.49
CA ASP A 52 0.83 7.06 -9.91
C ASP A 52 -0.49 7.10 -10.69
N GLU A 53 -1.49 6.32 -10.24
CA GLU A 53 -2.75 6.15 -10.96
C GLU A 53 -3.94 6.11 -10.01
N VAL A 54 -5.01 6.83 -10.35
CA VAL A 54 -6.35 6.61 -9.77
C VAL A 54 -7.00 5.44 -10.49
N VAL A 55 -7.14 4.32 -9.79
CA VAL A 55 -7.79 3.10 -10.32
C VAL A 55 -9.31 3.26 -10.32
N SER A 56 -9.86 3.80 -9.23
CA SER A 56 -11.28 4.10 -9.12
C SER A 56 -11.52 5.18 -8.08
N TYR A 57 -12.53 6.01 -8.32
CA TYR A 57 -12.99 7.01 -7.38
C TYR A 57 -14.52 7.09 -7.41
N THR A 58 -15.14 7.00 -6.24
CA THR A 58 -16.58 7.13 -6.05
C THR A 58 -16.85 8.23 -5.02
N PRO A 59 -17.25 9.44 -5.43
CA PRO A 59 -17.51 10.53 -4.50
C PRO A 59 -18.68 10.22 -3.57
N GLY A 60 -18.51 10.54 -2.29
CA GLY A 60 -19.54 10.46 -1.27
C GLY A 60 -20.67 11.49 -1.46
N LYS A 61 -21.74 11.38 -0.65
CA LYS A 61 -22.89 12.30 -0.68
C LYS A 61 -23.25 12.82 0.72
N PRO A 62 -23.29 14.15 0.95
CA PRO A 62 -22.95 15.21 -0.01
C PRO A 62 -21.50 15.12 -0.48
N ASP A 63 -21.25 15.58 -1.71
CA ASP A 63 -19.90 15.74 -2.25
C ASP A 63 -19.38 17.15 -1.92
N GLY A 64 -18.11 17.42 -2.21
CA GLY A 64 -17.51 18.75 -2.06
C GLY A 64 -17.51 19.59 -3.34
N GLY A 65 -18.39 19.30 -4.31
CA GLY A 65 -18.48 20.06 -5.56
C GLY A 65 -17.22 19.97 -6.42
N GLU A 66 -16.58 21.11 -6.71
CA GLU A 66 -15.38 21.17 -7.56
C GLU A 66 -14.20 20.40 -6.96
N ALA A 67 -14.02 20.42 -5.65
CA ALA A 67 -12.97 19.67 -4.95
C ALA A 67 -13.17 18.14 -5.04
N SER A 68 -14.36 17.66 -5.42
CA SER A 68 -14.63 16.23 -5.69
C SER A 68 -14.57 15.88 -7.18
N SER A 69 -14.20 16.81 -8.06
CA SER A 69 -14.40 16.64 -9.52
C SER A 69 -13.24 15.98 -10.24
N ASP A 70 -12.02 16.11 -9.72
CA ASP A 70 -10.81 15.58 -10.35
C ASP A 70 -9.99 14.80 -9.33
N PRO A 71 -10.02 13.46 -9.32
CA PRO A 71 -9.22 12.68 -8.38
C PRO A 71 -7.73 12.65 -8.73
N SER A 72 -7.32 13.10 -9.93
CA SER A 72 -5.91 13.08 -10.32
C SER A 72 -5.03 14.06 -9.55
N VAL A 73 -5.64 15.04 -8.87
CA VAL A 73 -4.94 15.97 -7.96
C VAL A 73 -4.38 15.26 -6.71
N SER A 74 -4.85 14.04 -6.40
CA SER A 74 -4.35 13.24 -5.28
C SER A 74 -3.12 12.37 -5.61
N LEU A 75 -2.56 12.52 -6.81
CA LEU A 75 -1.43 11.74 -7.33
C LEU A 75 -0.14 12.55 -7.30
N GLY A 76 1.00 11.85 -7.21
CA GLY A 76 2.31 12.49 -7.17
C GLY A 76 2.61 13.17 -5.83
N ILE A 77 3.56 14.09 -5.86
CA ILE A 77 4.04 14.77 -4.64
C ILE A 77 2.96 15.71 -4.07
N PRO A 78 2.89 15.88 -2.75
CA PRO A 78 2.00 16.86 -2.12
C PRO A 78 2.37 18.26 -2.60
N ASP A 79 1.37 19.01 -3.05
CA ASP A 79 1.55 20.38 -3.54
C ASP A 79 0.61 21.38 -2.86
N TYR A 80 -0.21 20.94 -1.91
CA TYR A 80 -1.12 21.79 -1.18
C TYR A 80 -0.43 22.97 -0.51
N VAL A 81 -0.90 24.18 -0.83
CA VAL A 81 -0.50 25.43 -0.18
C VAL A 81 -1.69 26.04 0.54
N LYS A 82 -1.56 26.19 1.86
CA LYS A 82 -2.62 26.78 2.67
C LYS A 82 -2.93 28.22 2.23
N ASN A 83 -4.18 28.46 1.81
CA ASN A 83 -4.73 29.74 1.32
C ASN A 83 -4.34 30.15 -0.12
N GLU A 84 -3.70 29.29 -0.89
CA GLU A 84 -3.41 29.50 -2.32
C GLU A 84 -3.83 28.24 -3.09
N ASP A 85 -4.82 28.36 -3.99
CA ASP A 85 -5.36 27.29 -4.86
C ASP A 85 -5.66 25.93 -4.17
N GLU A 86 -6.95 25.58 -4.02
CA GLU A 86 -7.40 24.33 -3.39
C GLU A 86 -7.06 23.09 -4.26
N SER A 87 -5.82 22.60 -4.23
CA SER A 87 -5.32 21.45 -5.02
C SER A 87 -5.48 20.09 -4.33
N TYR A 88 -6.61 19.84 -3.66
CA TYR A 88 -6.87 18.55 -3.01
C TYR A 88 -8.17 17.91 -3.50
N LEU A 89 -8.27 16.60 -3.34
CA LEU A 89 -9.47 15.82 -3.59
C LEU A 89 -10.24 15.61 -2.28
N THR A 90 -11.45 16.15 -2.19
CA THR A 90 -12.36 15.76 -1.09
C THR A 90 -13.12 14.50 -1.46
N LEU A 91 -13.07 13.47 -0.60
CA LEU A 91 -13.71 12.18 -0.86
C LEU A 91 -15.23 12.28 -0.93
N GLY A 92 -15.85 13.29 -0.33
CA GLY A 92 -17.30 13.29 -0.11
C GLY A 92 -17.68 12.38 1.06
N CYS A 93 -18.86 12.62 1.65
CA CYS A 93 -19.36 11.81 2.77
C CYS A 93 -19.61 10.35 2.35
N GLY A 94 -18.77 9.44 2.84
CA GLY A 94 -18.76 8.02 2.52
C GLY A 94 -18.20 7.69 1.15
N GLY A 95 -17.35 8.56 0.59
CA GLY A 95 -16.66 8.32 -0.67
C GLY A 95 -15.50 7.33 -0.55
N GLU A 96 -15.08 6.82 -1.70
CA GLU A 96 -14.01 5.84 -1.84
C GLU A 96 -13.01 6.28 -2.91
N LEU A 97 -11.72 6.17 -2.61
CA LEU A 97 -10.62 6.38 -3.56
C LEU A 97 -9.72 5.14 -3.56
N VAL A 98 -9.37 4.66 -4.75
CA VAL A 98 -8.37 3.62 -4.95
C VAL A 98 -7.26 4.13 -5.84
N VAL A 99 -6.03 4.08 -5.33
CA VAL A 99 -4.82 4.47 -6.06
C VAL A 99 -3.87 3.29 -6.24
N ARG A 100 -3.01 3.36 -7.26
CA ARG A 100 -1.98 2.36 -7.56
C ARG A 100 -0.59 3.00 -7.59
N PHE A 101 0.38 2.25 -7.09
CA PHE A 101 1.80 2.50 -7.23
C PHE A 101 2.41 1.59 -8.32
N ASP A 102 3.03 2.19 -9.31
CA ASP A 102 3.65 1.54 -10.46
C ASP A 102 5.15 1.35 -10.26
N ASP A 103 5.83 2.43 -9.87
CA ASP A 103 7.29 2.49 -9.73
C ASP A 103 7.81 2.00 -8.36
N ASN A 104 6.93 1.96 -7.35
CA ASN A 104 7.23 1.40 -6.04
C ASN A 104 6.28 0.25 -5.63
N LYS A 105 6.51 -0.28 -4.43
CA LYS A 105 5.54 -1.07 -3.67
C LYS A 105 5.54 -0.61 -2.23
N LEU A 106 4.37 -0.64 -1.58
CA LEU A 106 4.23 -0.52 -0.14
C LEU A 106 4.61 -1.86 0.51
N ILE A 107 5.51 -1.83 1.47
CA ILE A 107 5.99 -2.97 2.24
C ILE A 107 6.02 -2.58 3.72
N ASP A 108 5.97 -3.57 4.59
CA ASP A 108 6.25 -3.39 6.01
C ASP A 108 7.75 -3.11 6.21
N VAL A 109 8.07 -1.94 6.76
CA VAL A 109 9.38 -1.58 7.32
C VAL A 109 9.17 -1.10 8.75
N ALA A 110 10.25 -0.94 9.50
CA ALA A 110 10.11 -0.47 10.87
C ALA A 110 9.53 0.96 10.93
N GLY A 111 8.38 1.10 11.58
CA GLY A 111 7.69 2.36 11.79
C GLY A 111 6.53 2.54 10.81
N PRO A 112 6.02 3.77 10.63
CA PRO A 112 4.92 4.01 9.71
C PRO A 112 5.29 3.75 8.25
N ASP A 113 4.42 3.05 7.53
CA ASP A 113 4.67 2.60 6.15
C ASP A 113 3.88 3.38 5.12
N LEU A 114 2.73 3.93 5.50
CA LEU A 114 1.81 4.61 4.61
C LEU A 114 1.42 5.96 5.19
N TYR A 115 1.43 6.99 4.34
CA TYR A 115 1.01 8.32 4.70
C TYR A 115 -0.06 8.81 3.72
N ALA A 116 -1.14 9.39 4.25
CA ALA A 116 -2.14 10.08 3.46
C ALA A 116 -2.16 11.56 3.86
N PHE A 117 -1.87 12.45 2.91
CA PHE A 117 -1.86 13.89 3.15
C PHE A 117 -3.29 14.42 3.22
N GLU A 118 -3.93 14.20 4.37
CA GLU A 118 -5.21 14.80 4.75
C GLU A 118 -4.97 16.26 5.11
N VAL A 119 -5.45 17.17 4.27
CA VAL A 119 -5.34 18.62 4.46
C VAL A 119 -6.66 19.19 4.98
N GLY A 120 -6.68 20.49 5.27
CA GLY A 120 -7.89 21.16 5.76
C GLY A 120 -8.06 21.16 7.29
N PRO A 121 -9.06 21.90 7.79
CA PRO A 121 -9.24 22.15 9.23
C PRO A 121 -10.12 21.10 9.95
N ASP A 122 -10.88 20.31 9.19
CA ASP A 122 -11.82 19.33 9.74
C ASP A 122 -11.12 18.00 9.99
N VAL A 123 -11.62 17.23 10.95
CA VAL A 123 -11.08 15.91 11.31
C VAL A 123 -12.01 14.85 10.74
N GLU A 124 -11.57 14.17 9.69
CA GLU A 124 -12.45 13.33 8.86
C GLU A 124 -11.91 11.91 8.81
N ALA A 125 -12.35 11.10 9.76
CA ALA A 125 -11.84 9.75 9.90
C ALA A 125 -12.04 8.94 8.61
N THR A 126 -10.94 8.36 8.14
CA THR A 126 -10.88 7.64 6.87
C THR A 126 -10.20 6.31 7.10
N ALA A 127 -10.86 5.23 6.71
CA ALA A 127 -10.28 3.89 6.83
C ALA A 127 -9.45 3.54 5.60
N MET A 128 -8.42 2.72 5.83
CA MET A 128 -7.41 2.37 4.84
C MET A 128 -7.35 0.86 4.63
N ALA A 129 -7.19 0.46 3.39
CA ALA A 129 -6.88 -0.91 3.01
C ALA A 129 -5.80 -0.96 1.94
N VAL A 130 -5.04 -2.05 1.92
CA VAL A 130 -3.98 -2.31 0.94
C VAL A 130 -4.30 -3.58 0.15
N SER A 131 -3.80 -3.67 -1.07
CA SER A 131 -3.95 -4.85 -1.91
C SER A 131 -2.74 -5.07 -2.82
N GLU A 132 -2.40 -6.34 -3.05
CA GLU A 132 -1.37 -6.72 -4.02
C GLU A 132 -1.89 -6.66 -5.47
N ASN A 133 -3.19 -6.96 -5.67
CA ASN A 133 -3.81 -7.20 -6.97
C ASN A 133 -4.99 -6.27 -7.30
N GLY A 134 -5.46 -5.46 -6.33
CA GLY A 134 -6.61 -4.57 -6.47
C GLY A 134 -7.97 -5.27 -6.26
N GLU A 135 -7.97 -6.57 -5.95
CA GLU A 135 -9.16 -7.39 -5.76
C GLU A 135 -9.30 -7.85 -4.30
N ASP A 136 -8.21 -8.37 -3.71
CA ASP A 136 -8.15 -8.87 -2.35
C ASP A 136 -7.60 -7.78 -1.42
N TRP A 137 -8.41 -7.32 -0.48
CA TRP A 137 -8.09 -6.16 0.35
C TRP A 137 -7.80 -6.55 1.81
N VAL A 138 -6.66 -6.10 2.31
CA VAL A 138 -6.31 -6.17 3.74
C VAL A 138 -6.54 -4.79 4.34
N ARG A 139 -7.40 -4.70 5.36
CA ARG A 139 -7.60 -3.46 6.11
C ARG A 139 -6.41 -3.23 7.04
N VAL A 140 -5.84 -2.03 7.00
CA VAL A 140 -4.60 -1.67 7.72
C VAL A 140 -4.78 -0.55 8.74
N GLY A 141 -6.02 -0.13 8.98
CA GLY A 141 -6.36 0.84 10.02
C GLY A 141 -7.11 2.05 9.48
N ARG A 142 -6.92 3.19 10.14
CA ARG A 142 -7.57 4.45 9.79
C ARG A 142 -6.68 5.65 10.11
N ILE A 143 -6.88 6.72 9.36
CA ILE A 143 -6.38 8.07 9.67
C ILE A 143 -7.52 8.89 10.29
N SER A 144 -7.17 9.86 11.11
CA SER A 144 -8.11 10.86 11.60
C SER A 144 -7.36 12.03 12.22
N GLY A 145 -7.52 13.24 11.66
CA GLY A 145 -7.22 14.50 12.36
C GLY A 145 -5.77 14.62 12.83
N GLY A 146 -4.89 14.99 11.91
CA GLY A 146 -3.46 15.19 12.17
C GLY A 146 -2.64 13.91 12.28
N LYS A 147 -3.25 12.75 12.55
CA LYS A 147 -2.60 11.44 12.37
C LYS A 147 -2.91 10.89 10.98
N ALA A 148 -1.97 11.10 10.08
CA ALA A 148 -2.00 10.73 8.67
C ALA A 148 -1.11 9.52 8.32
N GLU A 149 -0.49 8.92 9.34
CA GLU A 149 0.45 7.81 9.20
C GLU A 149 -0.14 6.47 9.67
N VAL A 150 0.16 5.41 8.93
CA VAL A 150 -0.24 4.03 9.24
C VAL A 150 0.97 3.11 9.13
N ASP A 151 1.26 2.42 10.22
CA ASP A 151 2.18 1.28 10.30
C ASP A 151 1.36 0.02 9.97
N ILE A 152 1.80 -0.73 8.95
CA ILE A 152 1.07 -1.91 8.46
C ILE A 152 1.53 -3.20 9.11
N ALA A 153 2.62 -3.21 9.90
CA ALA A 153 3.26 -4.39 10.47
C ALA A 153 2.28 -5.29 11.25
N SER A 154 1.32 -4.66 11.94
CA SER A 154 0.31 -5.37 12.69
C SER A 154 -0.74 -6.06 11.82
N TYR A 155 -0.83 -5.81 10.51
CA TYR A 155 -1.94 -6.31 9.68
C TYR A 155 -1.47 -7.27 8.58
N VAL A 156 -0.19 -7.23 8.23
CA VAL A 156 0.37 -7.91 7.05
C VAL A 156 1.62 -8.69 7.42
N SER A 157 2.00 -9.65 6.59
CA SER A 157 3.30 -10.31 6.74
C SER A 157 4.42 -9.41 6.21
N ALA A 158 5.60 -9.43 6.84
CA ALA A 158 6.78 -8.67 6.40
C ALA A 158 7.23 -9.00 4.96
N ASP A 159 6.85 -10.17 4.43
CA ASP A 159 7.14 -10.57 3.06
C ASP A 159 6.16 -9.97 2.02
N ASP A 160 4.97 -9.54 2.46
CA ASP A 160 3.91 -9.02 1.59
C ASP A 160 4.36 -7.70 0.94
N ALA A 161 3.82 -7.42 -0.25
CA ALA A 161 4.16 -6.20 -0.98
C ALA A 161 2.97 -5.70 -1.80
N PHE A 162 2.42 -4.57 -1.40
CA PHE A 162 1.17 -4.03 -1.91
C PHE A 162 1.40 -2.98 -2.99
N ARG A 163 0.47 -2.90 -3.93
CA ARG A 163 0.47 -1.92 -5.03
C ARG A 163 -0.71 -0.98 -5.00
N PHE A 164 -1.73 -1.31 -4.22
CA PHE A 164 -2.97 -0.59 -4.21
C PHE A 164 -3.26 -0.13 -2.79
N VAL A 165 -3.73 1.10 -2.67
CA VAL A 165 -4.26 1.67 -1.43
C VAL A 165 -5.69 2.12 -1.70
N LYS A 166 -6.58 1.79 -0.78
CA LYS A 166 -7.97 2.22 -0.77
C LYS A 166 -8.22 3.08 0.47
N LEU A 167 -8.82 4.23 0.25
CA LEU A 167 -9.34 5.14 1.29
C LEU A 167 -10.87 5.13 1.24
N VAL A 168 -11.52 5.05 2.39
CA VAL A 168 -12.98 5.17 2.52
C VAL A 168 -13.32 6.12 3.66
N ASP A 169 -14.04 7.21 3.33
CA ASP A 169 -14.54 8.15 4.33
C ASP A 169 -15.53 7.46 5.28
N LEU A 170 -15.36 7.68 6.58
CA LEU A 170 -16.17 7.03 7.60
C LEU A 170 -17.47 7.78 7.93
N ARG A 171 -17.86 8.79 7.16
CA ARG A 171 -19.10 9.55 7.33
C ARG A 171 -19.20 10.24 8.70
N GLN A 172 -18.07 10.52 9.34
CA GLN A 172 -18.06 11.14 10.67
C GLN A 172 -18.47 12.62 10.59
N VAL A 173 -18.02 13.31 9.55
CA VAL A 173 -18.31 14.73 9.30
C VAL A 173 -18.81 14.86 7.87
N CYS A 174 -20.10 15.22 7.72
CA CYS A 174 -20.75 15.28 6.40
C CYS A 174 -21.51 16.59 6.15
N SER A 175 -21.46 17.54 7.09
CA SER A 175 -22.23 18.80 7.02
C SER A 175 -21.32 20.02 6.81
N THR A 176 -20.12 19.80 6.27
CA THR A 176 -19.09 20.80 5.97
C THR A 176 -19.14 21.20 4.50
N ARG A 177 -18.32 22.19 4.12
CA ARG A 177 -18.17 22.61 2.70
C ARG A 177 -17.44 21.53 1.88
N THR A 178 -16.45 20.90 2.50
CA THR A 178 -15.68 19.77 1.98
C THR A 178 -15.96 18.58 2.90
N PRO A 179 -17.00 17.78 2.60
CA PRO A 179 -17.35 16.62 3.43
C PRO A 179 -16.47 15.43 3.08
N GLY A 180 -15.93 14.77 4.11
CA GLY A 180 -15.02 13.63 3.96
C GLY A 180 -13.62 14.07 3.58
N ALA A 181 -12.63 13.24 3.93
CA ALA A 181 -11.23 13.62 3.93
C ALA A 181 -10.75 14.31 2.63
N ASP A 182 -9.97 15.37 2.85
CA ASP A 182 -9.37 16.22 1.82
C ASP A 182 -7.94 15.72 1.51
N ILE A 183 -7.79 14.91 0.47
CA ILE A 183 -6.55 14.21 0.12
C ILE A 183 -5.74 14.98 -0.92
N ASP A 184 -4.55 15.42 -0.53
CA ASP A 184 -3.55 16.05 -1.40
C ASP A 184 -2.64 15.02 -2.06
N ALA A 185 -2.18 14.02 -1.31
CA ALA A 185 -1.30 12.97 -1.82
C ALA A 185 -1.38 11.70 -0.97
N ILE A 186 -0.91 10.58 -1.53
CA ILE A 186 -0.77 9.30 -0.81
C ILE A 186 0.62 8.76 -1.11
N GLY A 187 1.42 8.55 -0.05
CA GLY A 187 2.81 8.15 -0.15
C GLY A 187 3.13 6.90 0.66
N ALA A 188 3.90 5.99 0.06
CA ALA A 188 4.47 4.83 0.73
C ALA A 188 5.81 5.21 1.40
N MET A 189 5.80 5.40 2.72
CA MET A 189 6.99 5.62 3.54
C MET A 189 7.82 4.33 3.68
N GLY A 190 7.13 3.21 3.93
CA GLY A 190 7.65 1.86 3.83
C GLY A 190 7.60 1.42 2.39
N SER A 191 8.54 1.89 1.58
CA SER A 191 8.54 1.61 0.15
C SER A 191 9.74 0.80 -0.30
N ALA A 192 9.48 -0.03 -1.29
CA ALA A 192 10.50 -0.74 -2.03
C ALA A 192 10.56 -0.21 -3.46
N ALA A 193 11.74 0.26 -3.87
CA ALA A 193 11.96 0.67 -5.25
C ALA A 193 11.93 -0.56 -6.14
N LYS A 194 11.17 -0.50 -7.24
CA LYS A 194 11.11 -1.60 -8.21
C LYS A 194 11.70 -1.19 -9.54
N ILE A 195 12.76 -1.88 -9.93
CA ILE A 195 13.43 -1.68 -11.22
C ILE A 195 13.19 -2.91 -12.09
N ALA A 196 12.60 -2.71 -13.27
CA ALA A 196 12.40 -3.77 -14.26
C ALA A 196 13.40 -3.62 -15.41
N LEU A 197 14.22 -4.65 -15.61
CA LEU A 197 15.23 -4.70 -16.66
C LEU A 197 14.80 -5.71 -17.74
N ASP A 198 14.83 -5.28 -19.01
CA ASP A 198 14.55 -6.15 -20.14
C ASP A 198 15.62 -7.26 -20.25
N SER A 199 15.20 -8.52 -20.28
CA SER A 199 16.12 -9.65 -20.43
C SER A 199 16.94 -9.58 -21.72
N ALA A 200 16.42 -8.95 -22.77
CA ALA A 200 17.13 -8.75 -24.03
C ALA A 200 18.26 -7.72 -23.92
N VAL A 201 18.29 -6.87 -22.90
CA VAL A 201 19.43 -6.00 -22.58
C VAL A 201 20.47 -6.78 -21.76
N LEU A 202 20.01 -7.64 -20.85
CA LEU A 202 20.87 -8.36 -19.91
C LEU A 202 21.55 -9.61 -20.51
N PHE A 203 20.87 -10.33 -21.39
CA PHE A 203 21.25 -11.67 -21.84
C PHE A 203 21.06 -11.85 -23.35
N ASP A 204 21.64 -12.92 -23.88
CA ASP A 204 21.27 -13.47 -25.18
C ASP A 204 20.10 -14.46 -25.05
N SER A 205 19.46 -14.79 -26.18
CA SER A 205 18.25 -15.62 -26.21
C SER A 205 18.52 -17.02 -25.66
N GLY A 206 17.73 -17.46 -24.68
CA GLY A 206 17.92 -18.75 -24.00
C GLY A 206 19.13 -18.81 -23.07
N GLU A 207 19.91 -17.74 -22.95
CA GLU A 207 21.11 -17.67 -22.11
C GLU A 207 20.85 -16.91 -20.81
N TYR A 208 21.78 -17.09 -19.86
CA TYR A 208 21.78 -16.44 -18.55
C TYR A 208 23.15 -15.84 -18.19
N GLN A 209 24.08 -15.86 -19.14
CA GLN A 209 25.37 -15.16 -19.05
C GLN A 209 25.13 -13.68 -19.34
N LEU A 210 25.48 -12.82 -18.39
CA LEU A 210 25.39 -11.38 -18.57
C LEU A 210 26.27 -10.94 -19.75
N LYS A 211 25.70 -10.15 -20.66
CA LYS A 211 26.45 -9.51 -21.73
C LYS A 211 26.90 -8.11 -21.34
N GLN A 212 27.72 -7.49 -22.19
CA GLN A 212 28.26 -6.15 -21.94
C GLN A 212 27.19 -5.10 -21.61
N GLY A 213 26.11 -5.04 -22.39
CA GLY A 213 24.99 -4.13 -22.11
C GLY A 213 24.23 -4.46 -20.81
N GLY A 214 24.30 -5.72 -20.36
CA GLY A 214 23.76 -6.14 -19.07
C GLY A 214 24.58 -5.61 -17.90
N PHE A 215 25.90 -5.67 -17.98
CA PHE A 215 26.79 -5.07 -16.97
C PHE A 215 26.56 -3.56 -16.87
N GLU A 216 26.51 -2.85 -18.00
CA GLU A 216 26.28 -1.40 -18.04
C GLU A 216 24.92 -1.02 -17.44
N ALA A 217 23.86 -1.78 -17.74
CA ALA A 217 22.54 -1.55 -17.14
C ALA A 217 22.54 -1.80 -15.62
N LEU A 218 23.23 -2.84 -15.15
CA LEU A 218 23.34 -3.12 -13.72
C LEU A 218 24.19 -2.09 -12.98
N ASP A 219 25.24 -1.55 -13.60
CA ASP A 219 26.04 -0.46 -13.02
C ASP A 219 25.19 0.81 -12.82
N GLN A 220 24.28 1.11 -13.76
CA GLN A 220 23.32 2.20 -13.60
C GLN A 220 22.35 1.95 -12.44
N VAL A 221 21.91 0.71 -12.24
CA VAL A 221 21.09 0.35 -11.08
C VAL A 221 21.88 0.53 -9.78
N ILE A 222 23.13 0.10 -9.72
CA ILE A 222 23.98 0.27 -8.52
C ILE A 222 24.10 1.75 -8.17
N ALA A 223 24.24 2.62 -9.16
CA ALA A 223 24.31 4.07 -8.96
C ALA A 223 23.00 4.69 -8.43
N GLN A 224 21.87 3.98 -8.52
CA GLN A 224 20.56 4.43 -8.01
C GLN A 224 20.21 3.85 -6.62
N ILE A 225 20.98 2.89 -6.12
CA ILE A 225 20.71 2.27 -4.81
C ILE A 225 21.40 3.11 -3.73
N ASP A 226 20.60 3.88 -3.01
CA ASP A 226 21.05 4.59 -1.82
C ASP A 226 21.23 3.60 -0.64
N GLU A 227 22.32 3.79 0.10
CA GLU A 227 22.70 2.99 1.27
C GLU A 227 22.52 1.46 1.13
N PRO A 228 23.27 0.78 0.24
CA PRO A 228 23.12 -0.66 0.02
C PRO A 228 23.30 -1.53 1.27
N ARG A 229 24.11 -1.10 2.24
CA ARG A 229 24.32 -1.82 3.51
C ARG A 229 23.08 -1.87 4.40
N SER A 230 22.23 -0.86 4.30
CA SER A 230 20.95 -0.73 5.03
C SER A 230 19.77 -1.29 4.23
N SER A 231 20.03 -1.81 3.03
CA SER A 231 19.01 -2.25 2.10
C SER A 231 19.01 -3.78 1.91
N ARG A 232 17.83 -4.34 1.69
CA ARG A 232 17.64 -5.71 1.19
C ARG A 232 17.23 -5.65 -0.28
N LEU A 233 17.69 -6.61 -1.07
CA LEU A 233 17.40 -6.67 -2.49
C LEU A 233 16.82 -8.04 -2.84
N GLU A 234 15.63 -8.07 -3.43
CA GLU A 234 15.10 -9.25 -4.09
C GLU A 234 15.29 -9.15 -5.62
N VAL A 235 15.85 -10.20 -6.22
CA VAL A 235 16.02 -10.32 -7.68
C VAL A 235 15.08 -11.40 -8.23
N ALA A 236 14.10 -11.01 -9.01
CA ALA A 236 13.08 -11.89 -9.56
C ALA A 236 13.24 -12.08 -11.08
N GLY A 237 13.37 -13.33 -11.52
CA GLY A 237 13.41 -13.68 -12.94
C GLY A 237 12.03 -14.03 -13.49
N HIS A 238 11.73 -13.53 -14.69
CA HIS A 238 10.51 -13.86 -15.45
C HIS A 238 10.82 -14.24 -16.91
N THR A 239 9.97 -15.07 -17.49
CA THR A 239 9.98 -15.43 -18.91
C THR A 239 8.63 -15.08 -19.54
N ASP A 240 8.55 -15.19 -20.87
CA ASP A 240 7.25 -15.36 -21.54
C ASP A 240 6.78 -16.81 -21.41
N SER A 241 5.63 -17.13 -22.01
CA SER A 241 5.06 -18.48 -22.01
C SER A 241 5.53 -19.35 -23.19
N VAL A 242 6.63 -19.00 -23.86
CA VAL A 242 7.16 -19.82 -24.96
C VAL A 242 8.06 -20.91 -24.37
N GLY A 243 7.83 -22.16 -24.77
CA GLY A 243 8.60 -23.32 -24.26
C GLY A 243 7.79 -24.12 -23.25
N ASN A 244 8.49 -24.85 -22.36
CA ASN A 244 7.85 -25.58 -21.28
C ASN A 244 8.10 -24.87 -19.93
N ALA A 245 7.13 -24.97 -19.03
CA ALA A 245 7.12 -24.27 -17.75
C ALA A 245 8.34 -24.58 -16.86
N GLU A 246 8.87 -25.81 -16.88
CA GLU A 246 10.03 -26.20 -16.08
C GLU A 246 11.31 -25.53 -16.58
N SER A 247 11.53 -25.54 -17.90
CA SER A 247 12.66 -24.85 -18.53
C SER A 247 12.57 -23.33 -18.34
N ASN A 248 11.36 -22.76 -18.39
CA ASN A 248 11.12 -21.35 -18.12
C ASN A 248 11.44 -20.98 -16.66
N ARG A 249 11.06 -21.85 -15.72
CA ARG A 249 11.40 -21.69 -14.30
C ARG A 249 12.91 -21.75 -14.08
N ASP A 250 13.61 -22.72 -14.67
CA ASP A 250 15.07 -22.86 -14.55
C ASP A 250 15.81 -21.68 -15.20
N LEU A 251 15.39 -21.25 -16.39
CA LEU A 251 15.97 -20.09 -17.06
C LEU A 251 15.81 -18.82 -16.22
N SER A 252 14.61 -18.59 -15.70
CA SER A 252 14.33 -17.44 -14.84
C SER A 252 15.17 -17.45 -13.55
N LYS A 253 15.35 -18.64 -12.94
CA LYS A 253 16.18 -18.83 -11.75
C LYS A 253 17.66 -18.52 -12.02
N ASN A 254 18.19 -19.01 -13.13
CA ASN A 254 19.59 -18.80 -13.48
C ASN A 254 19.87 -17.32 -13.83
N ARG A 255 18.94 -16.65 -14.51
CA ARG A 255 19.03 -15.21 -14.79
C ARG A 255 18.99 -14.36 -13.52
N ALA A 256 18.05 -14.66 -12.61
CA ALA A 256 17.96 -13.98 -11.33
C ALA A 256 19.26 -14.17 -10.52
N ARG A 257 19.82 -15.38 -10.52
CA ARG A 257 21.10 -15.67 -9.87
C ARG A 257 22.26 -14.89 -10.48
N ALA A 258 22.39 -14.85 -11.81
CA ALA A 258 23.47 -14.14 -12.48
C ALA A 258 23.47 -12.65 -12.12
N VAL A 259 22.30 -12.03 -12.08
CA VAL A 259 22.13 -10.62 -11.67
C VAL A 259 22.44 -10.43 -10.18
N ALA A 260 21.91 -11.29 -9.30
CA ALA A 260 22.19 -11.22 -7.87
C ALA A 260 23.68 -11.40 -7.54
N ASP A 261 24.37 -12.32 -8.21
CA ASP A 261 25.80 -12.56 -8.03
C ASP A 261 26.62 -11.34 -8.47
N TYR A 262 26.21 -10.66 -9.55
CA TYR A 262 26.84 -9.40 -9.97
C TYR A 262 26.63 -8.28 -8.94
N LEU A 263 25.39 -8.08 -8.45
CA LEU A 263 25.06 -7.01 -7.52
C LEU A 263 25.72 -7.21 -6.15
N LYS A 264 25.80 -8.45 -5.64
CA LYS A 264 26.51 -8.77 -4.39
C LYS A 264 27.99 -8.38 -4.42
N VAL A 265 28.63 -8.50 -5.58
CA VAL A 265 30.06 -8.18 -5.73
C VAL A 265 30.28 -6.68 -5.88
N ASN A 266 29.36 -5.95 -6.51
CA ASN A 266 29.60 -4.58 -6.95
C ASN A 266 28.85 -3.49 -6.15
N ALA A 267 27.82 -3.84 -5.36
CA ALA A 267 26.94 -2.87 -4.71
C ALA A 267 27.08 -2.79 -3.17
N ASP A 268 28.11 -3.39 -2.55
CA ASP A 268 28.37 -3.33 -1.09
C ASP A 268 27.16 -3.65 -0.18
N PHE A 269 26.32 -4.60 -0.59
CA PHE A 269 25.21 -5.11 0.22
C PHE A 269 25.73 -5.91 1.43
N SER A 270 24.99 -5.86 2.55
CA SER A 270 25.23 -6.71 3.71
C SER A 270 25.09 -8.20 3.38
N GLU A 271 25.81 -9.06 4.10
CA GLU A 271 25.74 -10.51 3.89
C GLU A 271 24.30 -11.01 4.08
N GLY A 272 23.80 -11.79 3.11
CA GLY A 272 22.42 -12.29 3.13
C GLY A 272 21.34 -11.30 2.70
N ALA A 273 21.68 -10.03 2.43
CA ALA A 273 20.70 -9.01 2.05
C ALA A 273 20.14 -9.18 0.63
N VAL A 274 20.81 -9.93 -0.23
CA VAL A 274 20.39 -10.16 -1.63
C VAL A 274 19.82 -11.56 -1.82
N THR A 275 18.54 -11.65 -2.14
CA THR A 275 17.77 -12.89 -2.38
C THR A 275 17.35 -13.02 -3.85
N THR A 276 16.94 -14.23 -4.25
CA THR A 276 16.48 -14.49 -5.63
C THR A 276 15.13 -15.20 -5.64
N ARG A 277 14.27 -14.83 -6.61
CA ARG A 277 13.00 -15.50 -6.92
C ARG A 277 12.95 -15.89 -8.39
N ALA A 278 12.21 -16.95 -8.69
CA ALA A 278 12.08 -17.50 -10.02
C ALA A 278 10.59 -17.76 -10.33
N TYR A 279 9.98 -16.88 -11.10
CA TYR A 279 8.56 -16.99 -11.44
C TYR A 279 8.34 -17.76 -12.74
N GLY A 280 9.35 -17.90 -13.60
CA GLY A 280 9.18 -18.45 -14.94
C GLY A 280 8.15 -17.63 -15.72
N GLU A 281 7.18 -18.31 -16.34
CA GLU A 281 6.09 -17.68 -17.09
C GLU A 281 4.92 -17.18 -16.22
N ASN A 282 4.99 -17.41 -14.91
CA ASN A 282 3.98 -16.94 -13.97
C ASN A 282 4.16 -15.43 -13.72
N GLN A 283 3.08 -14.73 -13.37
CA GLN A 283 3.04 -13.27 -13.19
C GLN A 283 3.38 -12.49 -14.50
N PRO A 284 2.65 -12.72 -15.62
CA PRO A 284 2.83 -11.95 -16.84
C PRO A 284 2.32 -10.51 -16.64
N VAL A 285 3.08 -9.53 -17.12
CA VAL A 285 2.73 -8.10 -17.09
C VAL A 285 2.04 -7.64 -18.38
N ALA A 286 1.96 -8.52 -19.38
CA ALA A 286 1.26 -8.30 -20.64
C ALA A 286 0.81 -9.63 -21.26
N SER A 287 -0.12 -9.59 -22.21
CA SER A 287 -0.58 -10.79 -22.92
C SER A 287 0.59 -11.50 -23.64
N ASN A 288 0.72 -12.81 -23.43
CA ASN A 288 1.69 -13.65 -24.13
C ASN A 288 1.32 -13.93 -25.60
N ASP A 289 0.13 -13.52 -26.04
CA ASP A 289 -0.34 -13.76 -27.41
C ASP A 289 0.38 -12.88 -28.44
N THR A 290 0.93 -11.75 -27.99
CA THR A 290 1.64 -10.79 -28.85
C THR A 290 3.14 -10.76 -28.57
N GLU A 291 3.97 -10.52 -29.59
CA GLU A 291 5.42 -10.40 -29.38
C GLU A 291 5.77 -9.23 -28.46
N LYS A 292 5.04 -8.12 -28.58
CA LYS A 292 5.20 -6.96 -27.70
C LYS A 292 4.96 -7.34 -26.24
N GLY A 293 3.91 -8.09 -25.97
CA GLY A 293 3.60 -8.54 -24.60
C GLY A 293 4.61 -9.57 -24.08
N ARG A 294 5.00 -10.55 -24.90
CA ARG A 294 6.08 -11.50 -24.56
C ARG A 294 7.39 -10.79 -24.23
N SER A 295 7.79 -9.79 -25.00
CA SER A 295 8.98 -9.00 -24.72
C SER A 295 8.93 -8.32 -23.37
N ARG A 296 7.77 -7.77 -22.96
CA ARG A 296 7.59 -7.19 -21.62
C ARG A 296 7.64 -8.23 -20.51
N ASN A 297 7.18 -9.45 -20.78
CA ASN A 297 7.19 -10.54 -19.79
C ASN A 297 8.61 -11.08 -19.54
N ARG A 298 9.48 -11.07 -20.56
CA ARG A 298 10.90 -11.45 -20.44
C ARG A 298 11.73 -10.37 -19.73
N ARG A 299 11.74 -10.39 -18.39
CA ARG A 299 12.38 -9.35 -17.58
C ARG A 299 13.03 -9.92 -16.33
N VAL A 300 13.93 -9.13 -15.75
CA VAL A 300 14.39 -9.30 -14.37
C VAL A 300 13.87 -8.11 -13.58
N GLU A 301 13.20 -8.36 -12.46
CA GLU A 301 12.76 -7.32 -11.53
C GLU A 301 13.71 -7.28 -10.33
N LEU A 302 14.07 -6.08 -9.91
CA LEU A 302 14.86 -5.79 -8.71
C LEU A 302 13.97 -5.02 -7.75
N THR A 303 13.77 -5.56 -6.55
CA THR A 303 13.01 -4.89 -5.49
C THR A 303 13.97 -4.54 -4.35
N VAL A 304 14.27 -3.25 -4.21
CA VAL A 304 15.18 -2.73 -3.18
C VAL A 304 14.34 -2.25 -2.01
N ARG A 305 14.47 -2.88 -0.85
CA ARG A 305 13.79 -2.53 0.39
C ARG A 305 14.81 -1.82 1.29
N MET A 306 14.65 -0.53 1.55
CA MET A 306 15.43 0.13 2.60
C MET A 306 14.90 -0.35 3.95
N THR A 307 15.76 -0.97 4.74
CA THR A 307 15.40 -1.45 6.08
C THR A 307 15.98 -0.48 7.10
N PRO A 308 15.16 0.32 7.80
CA PRO A 308 15.57 0.85 9.09
C PRO A 308 15.83 -0.36 10.01
N GLN A 309 17.02 -0.45 10.62
CA GLN A 309 17.33 -1.57 11.51
C GLN A 309 16.45 -1.51 12.76
N VAL A 310 15.54 -2.47 12.91
CA VAL A 310 14.93 -2.82 14.20
C VAL A 310 14.99 -4.33 14.39
N ASP A 311 15.83 -4.76 15.33
CA ASP A 311 15.81 -6.11 15.88
C ASP A 311 14.72 -6.17 16.96
N GLY A 312 13.58 -6.79 16.65
CA GLY A 312 12.48 -7.00 17.58
C GLY A 312 11.64 -8.21 17.18
N PRO A 313 10.96 -8.90 18.12
CA PRO A 313 9.93 -9.85 17.74
C PRO A 313 8.87 -9.09 16.93
N GLY A 314 8.47 -9.63 15.77
CA GLY A 314 7.44 -9.00 14.94
C GLY A 314 6.17 -8.73 15.75
N GLU A 315 5.56 -7.57 15.52
CA GLU A 315 4.32 -7.19 16.19
C GLU A 315 3.25 -8.27 15.93
N PRO A 316 2.48 -8.67 16.95
CA PRO A 316 1.44 -9.67 16.80
C PRO A 316 0.34 -9.19 15.83
N LEU A 317 0.07 -9.99 14.79
CA LEU A 317 -0.94 -9.69 13.79
C LEU A 317 -2.33 -9.43 14.40
N VAL A 318 -2.99 -8.42 13.87
CA VAL A 318 -4.27 -7.84 14.21
C VAL A 318 -5.16 -7.90 12.97
N GLU A 319 -6.29 -8.59 13.11
CA GLU A 319 -7.32 -8.66 12.08
C GLU A 319 -8.38 -7.58 12.34
N ILE A 320 -8.57 -6.63 11.42
CA ILE A 320 -9.71 -5.71 11.50
C ILE A 320 -10.98 -6.48 11.04
N LEU A 321 -11.81 -6.87 12.01
CA LEU A 321 -13.04 -7.61 11.78
C LEU A 321 -14.09 -6.78 11.03
N GLY A 322 -14.11 -5.48 11.30
CA GLY A 322 -14.93 -4.52 10.55
C GLY A 322 -14.93 -3.14 11.16
N ILE A 323 -15.37 -2.18 10.35
CA ILE A 323 -15.63 -0.80 10.74
C ILE A 323 -17.06 -0.50 10.35
N TRP A 324 -17.90 -0.19 11.34
CA TRP A 324 -19.31 0.09 11.14
C TRP A 324 -19.65 1.52 11.51
N HIS A 325 -20.52 2.13 10.72
CA HIS A 325 -21.13 3.39 11.07
C HIS A 325 -22.53 3.16 11.64
N SER A 326 -22.73 3.63 12.88
CA SER A 326 -24.01 3.61 13.57
C SER A 326 -24.53 5.03 13.78
N ARG A 327 -25.76 5.30 13.31
CA ARG A 327 -26.36 6.65 13.34
C ARG A 327 -26.40 7.29 14.73
N SER A 328 -26.63 6.52 15.78
CA SER A 328 -26.75 7.01 17.15
C SER A 328 -25.41 7.11 17.88
N ASN A 329 -24.37 6.51 17.32
CA ASN A 329 -23.31 5.89 18.10
C ASN A 329 -21.92 6.10 17.48
N GLY A 330 -21.85 6.63 16.26
CA GLY A 330 -20.61 6.93 15.57
C GLY A 330 -19.99 5.68 14.94
N ILE A 331 -18.66 5.66 14.90
CA ILE A 331 -17.88 4.56 14.34
C ILE A 331 -17.56 3.54 15.40
N ILE A 332 -17.74 2.28 15.01
CA ILE A 332 -17.44 1.09 15.80
C ILE A 332 -16.41 0.33 14.99
N GLU A 333 -15.24 0.10 15.56
CA GLU A 333 -14.21 -0.72 14.95
C GLU A 333 -13.95 -1.92 15.86
N LEU A 334 -13.94 -3.13 15.31
CA LEU A 334 -13.55 -4.33 16.04
C LEU A 334 -12.31 -4.92 15.40
N GLN A 335 -11.37 -5.32 16.26
CA GLN A 335 -10.11 -5.92 15.90
C GLN A 335 -9.91 -7.21 16.68
N ARG A 336 -9.19 -8.17 16.11
CA ARG A 336 -8.86 -9.44 16.75
C ARG A 336 -7.36 -9.65 16.76
N GLN A 337 -6.83 -10.02 17.93
CA GLN A 337 -5.46 -10.47 18.09
C GLN A 337 -5.47 -11.81 18.83
N GLY A 338 -5.11 -12.89 18.14
CA GLY A 338 -5.33 -14.25 18.65
C GLY A 338 -6.81 -14.51 18.92
N ASP A 339 -7.15 -14.92 20.14
CA ASP A 339 -8.55 -15.17 20.56
C ASP A 339 -9.23 -13.91 21.15
N GLN A 340 -8.48 -12.84 21.38
CA GLN A 340 -9.01 -11.63 22.01
C GLN A 340 -9.58 -10.67 20.97
N VAL A 341 -10.80 -10.20 21.18
CA VAL A 341 -11.41 -9.14 20.37
C VAL A 341 -11.47 -7.86 21.18
N THR A 342 -10.96 -6.79 20.60
CA THR A 342 -11.03 -5.43 21.12
C THR A 342 -11.74 -4.53 20.13
N GLY A 343 -12.09 -3.32 20.55
CA GLY A 343 -12.66 -2.34 19.63
C GLY A 343 -12.65 -0.93 20.16
N HIS A 344 -12.91 0.01 19.27
CA HIS A 344 -13.00 1.43 19.60
C HIS A 344 -14.34 2.01 19.16
N TYR A 345 -14.75 3.07 19.86
CA TYR A 345 -16.01 3.74 19.65
C TYR A 345 -15.87 5.26 19.67
N THR A 346 -16.11 5.91 18.53
CA THR A 346 -15.75 7.33 18.36
C THR A 346 -16.66 8.31 19.10
N SER A 347 -17.94 8.01 19.32
CA SER A 347 -18.85 9.01 19.92
C SER A 347 -18.66 9.23 21.43
N SER A 348 -17.84 8.40 22.09
CA SER A 348 -17.61 8.47 23.54
C SER A 348 -16.19 8.12 23.99
N ASP A 349 -15.28 7.91 23.04
CA ASP A 349 -13.91 7.45 23.23
C ASP A 349 -13.84 6.20 24.13
N GLY A 350 -14.73 5.26 23.84
CA GLY A 350 -14.89 4.03 24.63
C GLY A 350 -14.15 2.86 23.98
N THR A 351 -13.61 1.97 24.82
CA THR A 351 -12.98 0.73 24.39
C THR A 351 -13.94 -0.44 24.57
N LEU A 352 -13.88 -1.40 23.66
CA LEU A 352 -14.62 -2.64 23.69
C LEU A 352 -13.65 -3.80 23.91
N ALA A 353 -14.09 -4.80 24.66
CA ALA A 353 -13.34 -6.02 24.88
C ALA A 353 -14.29 -7.20 25.03
N GLY A 354 -14.01 -8.30 24.34
CA GLY A 354 -14.86 -9.48 24.40
C GLY A 354 -14.42 -10.60 23.46
N GLU A 355 -15.37 -11.45 23.12
CA GLU A 355 -15.16 -12.62 22.28
C GLU A 355 -16.41 -12.94 21.45
N PHE A 356 -16.22 -13.70 20.37
CA PHE A 356 -17.33 -14.27 19.61
C PHE A 356 -17.77 -15.57 20.28
N VAL A 357 -18.95 -15.57 20.88
CA VAL A 357 -19.55 -16.77 21.49
C VAL A 357 -20.22 -17.67 20.46
N GLU A 358 -20.62 -17.08 19.34
CA GLU A 358 -21.05 -17.75 18.12
C GLU A 358 -20.41 -17.04 16.91
N LYS A 359 -20.51 -17.63 15.72
CA LYS A 359 -19.90 -17.08 14.48
C LYS A 359 -20.36 -15.65 14.12
N ASP A 360 -21.54 -15.26 14.62
CA ASP A 360 -22.27 -14.03 14.34
C ASP A 360 -22.78 -13.36 15.62
N VAL A 361 -22.25 -13.75 16.79
CA VAL A 361 -22.61 -13.15 18.08
C VAL A 361 -21.34 -12.82 18.86
N PHE A 362 -21.10 -11.53 19.08
CA PHE A 362 -20.06 -11.03 19.96
C PHE A 362 -20.64 -10.70 21.34
N GLU A 363 -20.00 -11.16 22.40
CA GLU A 363 -20.27 -10.72 23.77
C GLU A 363 -19.03 -10.10 24.38
N GLY A 364 -19.22 -8.96 25.04
CA GLY A 364 -18.11 -8.21 25.61
C GLY A 364 -18.56 -7.21 26.67
N VAL A 365 -17.66 -6.29 26.97
CA VAL A 365 -17.88 -5.20 27.93
C VAL A 365 -17.44 -3.88 27.32
N TRP A 366 -18.08 -2.82 27.78
CA TRP A 366 -17.68 -1.45 27.47
C TRP A 366 -16.76 -0.92 28.57
N ILE A 367 -15.53 -0.61 28.19
CA ILE A 367 -14.45 -0.10 29.04
C ILE A 367 -14.35 1.41 28.78
N LYS A 368 -14.45 2.21 29.85
CA LYS A 368 -14.32 3.67 29.76
C LYS A 368 -13.63 4.24 30.99
N ASP A 369 -12.57 5.00 30.78
CA ASP A 369 -11.70 5.52 31.83
C ASP A 369 -12.25 6.75 32.59
N ASN A 370 -13.43 7.27 32.23
CA ASN A 370 -13.97 8.53 32.79
C ASN A 370 -15.48 8.53 33.03
N SER A 371 -16.05 7.38 33.41
CA SER A 371 -17.49 7.27 33.68
C SER A 371 -17.84 7.57 35.15
N ARG A 372 -19.02 8.16 35.41
CA ARG A 372 -19.52 8.40 36.78
C ARG A 372 -20.06 7.14 37.48
N LYS A 373 -20.06 6.01 36.78
CA LYS A 373 -20.59 4.73 37.23
C LYS A 373 -19.60 3.68 36.74
N ALA A 374 -19.13 2.82 37.63
CA ALA A 374 -18.21 1.73 37.33
C ALA A 374 -18.74 0.48 38.04
N CYS A 375 -18.59 -0.67 37.39
CA CYS A 375 -18.96 -1.94 38.00
C CYS A 375 -17.94 -2.33 39.08
N ALA A 376 -18.39 -3.11 40.06
CA ALA A 376 -17.54 -3.51 41.19
C ALA A 376 -16.40 -4.46 40.76
N THR A 377 -16.55 -5.13 39.62
CA THR A 377 -15.56 -6.04 39.04
C THR A 377 -14.76 -5.33 37.96
N GLN A 378 -13.45 -5.59 37.90
CA GLN A 378 -12.60 -5.14 36.80
C GLN A 378 -12.62 -6.15 35.65
N LYS A 379 -12.41 -5.67 34.42
CA LYS A 379 -12.29 -6.47 33.21
C LYS A 379 -11.09 -5.97 32.42
N GLN A 380 -10.18 -6.88 32.07
CA GLN A 380 -8.90 -6.55 31.43
C GLN A 380 -8.12 -5.45 32.18
N ASP A 381 -8.04 -5.58 33.51
CA ASP A 381 -7.38 -4.63 34.42
C ASP A 381 -7.95 -3.19 34.41
N SER A 382 -9.10 -2.97 33.76
CA SER A 382 -9.80 -1.68 33.68
C SER A 382 -11.21 -1.72 34.30
N GLU A 383 -11.70 -0.54 34.69
CA GLU A 383 -13.10 -0.36 35.06
C GLU A 383 -14.00 -0.49 33.83
N HIS A 384 -15.17 -1.10 34.01
CA HIS A 384 -16.14 -1.27 32.95
C HIS A 384 -17.54 -0.87 33.41
N TRP A 385 -18.42 -0.65 32.45
CA TRP A 385 -19.78 -0.14 32.70
C TRP A 385 -20.86 -1.21 32.69
N GLY A 386 -20.61 -2.29 31.96
CA GLY A 386 -21.49 -3.43 31.85
C GLY A 386 -21.30 -4.20 30.55
N GLY A 387 -22.13 -5.22 30.39
CA GLY A 387 -22.10 -6.11 29.24
C GLY A 387 -22.63 -5.46 27.97
N MET A 388 -22.07 -5.88 26.85
CA MET A 388 -22.51 -5.58 25.51
C MET A 388 -22.64 -6.87 24.72
N ARG A 389 -23.67 -6.94 23.87
CA ARG A 389 -23.85 -8.04 22.92
C ARG A 389 -24.13 -7.46 21.54
N LEU A 390 -23.40 -7.93 20.53
CA LEU A 390 -23.63 -7.56 19.13
C LEU A 390 -24.08 -8.81 18.39
N GLU A 391 -25.28 -8.76 17.82
CA GLU A 391 -25.84 -9.83 16.99
C GLU A 391 -25.76 -9.40 15.53
N PHE A 392 -24.94 -10.10 14.76
CA PHE A 392 -24.72 -9.84 13.34
C PHE A 392 -25.75 -10.59 12.49
N ASP A 393 -26.21 -9.96 11.42
CA ASP A 393 -27.20 -10.54 10.50
C ASP A 393 -26.61 -11.72 9.70
N SER A 394 -25.28 -11.80 9.61
CA SER A 394 -24.57 -12.87 8.91
C SER A 394 -23.15 -13.04 9.46
N ALA A 395 -22.53 -14.19 9.15
CA ALA A 395 -21.12 -14.46 9.45
C ALA A 395 -20.13 -13.57 8.67
N GLN A 396 -20.60 -12.77 7.70
CA GLN A 396 -19.79 -11.75 7.04
C GLN A 396 -19.65 -10.48 7.89
N LEU A 397 -20.43 -10.37 8.98
CA LEU A 397 -20.39 -9.27 9.93
C LEU A 397 -20.78 -7.91 9.33
N ASP A 398 -21.61 -7.88 8.28
CA ASP A 398 -21.89 -6.64 7.55
C ASP A 398 -22.82 -5.67 8.30
N VAL A 399 -23.77 -6.23 9.05
CA VAL A 399 -24.78 -5.48 9.79
C VAL A 399 -24.98 -6.14 11.14
N PHE A 400 -25.13 -5.34 12.19
CA PHE A 400 -25.50 -5.85 13.51
C PHE A 400 -26.52 -4.99 14.24
N THR A 401 -27.19 -5.64 15.20
CA THR A 401 -27.94 -5.01 16.28
C THR A 401 -27.16 -5.15 17.58
N GLY A 402 -26.94 -4.02 18.27
CA GLY A 402 -26.25 -4.00 19.55
C GLY A 402 -27.20 -3.91 20.72
N TYR A 403 -26.83 -4.55 21.83
CA TYR A 403 -27.57 -4.60 23.09
C TYR A 403 -26.63 -4.24 24.23
N TRP A 404 -27.14 -3.54 25.25
CA TRP A 404 -26.35 -3.12 26.40
C TRP A 404 -27.08 -3.35 27.72
N ARG A 405 -26.30 -3.62 28.77
CA ARG A 405 -26.78 -3.79 30.16
C ARG A 405 -25.79 -3.19 31.15
N TYR A 406 -26.25 -2.83 32.35
CA TYR A 406 -25.35 -2.35 33.40
C TYR A 406 -24.74 -3.52 34.18
N CYS A 407 -23.42 -3.52 34.35
CA CYS A 407 -22.70 -4.53 35.13
C CYS A 407 -23.20 -5.95 34.85
N ASP A 408 -23.56 -6.69 35.91
CA ASP A 408 -24.01 -8.08 35.85
C ASP A 408 -25.52 -8.22 35.68
N GLU A 409 -26.22 -7.19 35.17
CA GLU A 409 -27.66 -7.30 34.91
C GLU A 409 -27.93 -8.41 33.86
N GLU A 410 -28.92 -9.27 34.14
CA GLU A 410 -29.32 -10.36 33.25
C GLU A 410 -30.12 -9.87 32.04
N LYS A 411 -30.75 -8.69 32.14
CA LYS A 411 -31.63 -8.15 31.08
C LYS A 411 -30.99 -6.95 30.42
N ASP A 412 -31.04 -6.95 29.09
CA ASP A 412 -30.67 -5.78 28.30
C ASP A 412 -31.58 -4.60 28.63
N ARG A 413 -30.95 -3.43 28.74
CA ARG A 413 -31.61 -2.16 29.04
C ARG A 413 -32.08 -1.44 27.80
N GLY A 414 -31.44 -1.71 26.67
CA GLY A 414 -31.82 -1.17 25.38
C GLY A 414 -31.01 -1.82 24.26
N SER A 415 -31.44 -1.52 23.04
CA SER A 415 -30.77 -1.91 21.82
C SER A 415 -30.60 -0.71 20.89
N TRP A 416 -29.67 -0.84 19.96
CA TRP A 416 -29.53 0.06 18.83
C TRP A 416 -29.30 -0.77 17.56
N SER A 417 -29.93 -0.36 16.47
CA SER A 417 -29.89 -1.06 15.19
C SER A 417 -29.13 -0.23 14.15
N GLU A 418 -28.75 -0.88 13.04
CA GLU A 418 -28.25 -0.27 11.81
C GLU A 418 -26.79 0.21 11.81
N ALA A 419 -25.90 -0.53 12.45
CA ALA A 419 -24.48 -0.39 12.18
C ALA A 419 -24.16 -1.11 10.85
N ARG A 420 -23.85 -0.37 9.79
CA ARG A 420 -23.48 -0.94 8.49
C ARG A 420 -21.98 -0.86 8.29
N ARG A 421 -21.40 -1.96 7.83
CA ARG A 421 -19.99 -2.05 7.51
C ARG A 421 -19.65 -1.09 6.37
N LEU A 422 -18.56 -0.35 6.56
CA LEU A 422 -18.06 0.61 5.58
C LEU A 422 -16.89 0.05 4.75
N LEU A 423 -16.19 -0.96 5.29
CA LEU A 423 -15.00 -1.57 4.70
C LEU A 423 -14.83 -3.03 5.10
#